data_AF-X1S6E7-F1
#
_entry.id   AF-X1S6E7-F1
#
_cell.length_a   1.000
_cell.length_b   1.000
_cell.length_c   1.000
_cell.angle_alpha   90.00
_cell.angle_beta   90.00
_cell.angle_gamma   90.00
#
_symmetry.space_group_name_H-M   'P 1'
#
loop_
_entity.id
_entity.type
_entity.pdbx_description
1 polymer ?
#
loop_
_entity_poly.entity_id
_entity_poly.type
_entity_poly.pdbx_seq_one_letter_code
_entity_poly.pdbx_strand_id
1 'polypeptide(L)' 'GICESVCPVNNIVLTEGLPQWQHKCQQCLACINFCPEKAIQFGTKSLETGRYHHPEITVQDILNQKK' A
#
# COMPACT_ATOMS: atom_id res chain seq x y z
N GLY A 1 8.82 -5.47 0.55
CA GLY A 1 7.49 -6.02 0.97
C GLY A 1 6.38 -5.39 0.14
N ILE A 2 5.17 -5.98 0.07
CA ILE A 2 4.16 -5.59 -0.94
C ILE A 2 3.88 -4.07 -0.94
N CYS A 3 3.70 -3.46 0.22
CA CYS A 3 3.41 -2.03 0.36
C CYS A 3 4.50 -1.10 -0.23
N GLU A 4 5.77 -1.47 -0.09
CA GLU A 4 6.92 -0.78 -0.68
C GLU A 4 6.98 -0.99 -2.19
N SER A 5 6.73 -2.22 -2.64
CA SER A 5 6.75 -2.57 -4.06
C SER A 5 5.65 -1.83 -4.83
N VAL A 6 4.40 -1.85 -4.35
CA VAL A 6 3.24 -1.23 -5.01
C VAL A 6 3.21 0.29 -4.91
N CYS A 7 4.11 0.92 -4.15
CA CYS A 7 4.16 2.37 -4.05
C CYS A 7 4.82 2.97 -5.30
N PRO A 8 4.08 3.73 -6.15
CA PRO A 8 4.63 4.24 -7.41
C PRO A 8 5.66 5.35 -7.19
N VAL A 9 5.59 6.04 -6.05
CA VAL A 9 6.43 7.21 -5.72
C VAL A 9 7.53 6.91 -4.70
N ASN A 10 7.82 5.62 -4.47
CA ASN A 10 8.86 5.19 -3.52
C ASN A 10 8.72 5.85 -2.14
N ASN A 11 7.48 6.00 -1.67
CA ASN A 11 7.20 6.65 -0.38
C ASN A 11 7.39 5.71 0.82
N ILE A 12 7.42 4.39 0.62
CA ILE A 12 7.56 3.42 1.71
C ILE A 12 8.89 2.71 1.55
N VAL A 13 9.67 2.68 2.63
CA VAL A 13 10.88 1.85 2.79
C VAL A 13 10.63 0.91 3.96
N LEU A 14 10.98 -0.37 3.84
CA LEU A 14 10.89 -1.30 4.95
C LEU A 14 12.19 -1.34 5.76
N THR A 15 12.08 -1.02 7.04
CA THR A 15 13.18 -1.12 8.01
C THR A 15 12.75 -2.07 9.11
N GLU A 16 13.49 -3.16 9.32
CA GLU A 16 13.14 -4.18 10.33
C GLU A 16 11.72 -4.78 10.16
N GLY A 17 11.26 -4.86 8.91
CA GLY A 17 9.91 -5.34 8.59
C GLY A 17 8.80 -4.32 8.79
N LEU A 18 9.11 -3.11 9.28
CA LEU A 18 8.14 -2.04 9.49
C LEU A 18 8.20 -0.99 8.38
N PRO A 19 7.06 -0.49 7.88
CA PRO A 19 7.04 0.56 6.86
C PRO A 19 7.44 1.92 7.46
N GLN A 20 8.39 2.58 6.81
CA GLN A 20 8.77 3.97 7.07
C GLN A 20 8.36 4.87 5.90
N TRP A 21 7.66 5.97 6.19
CA TRP A 21 7.14 6.91 5.19
C TRP A 21 8.15 8.01 4.87
N GLN A 22 8.42 8.22 3.58
CA GLN A 22 9.40 9.16 3.05
C GLN A 22 8.78 10.53 2.68
N HIS A 23 7.61 10.87 3.24
CA HIS A 23 6.87 12.13 3.02
C HIS A 23 6.54 12.46 1.55
N LYS A 24 6.43 11.45 0.68
CA LYS A 24 6.06 11.53 -0.74
C LYS A 24 4.69 10.92 -1.03
N CYS A 25 3.87 10.66 -0.01
CA CYS A 25 2.60 9.96 -0.15
C CYS A 25 1.61 10.76 -1.02
N GLN A 26 1.09 10.13 -2.08
CA GLN A 26 0.04 10.69 -2.94
C GLN A 26 -1.36 10.17 -2.60
N GLN A 27 -1.51 9.44 -1.49
CA GLN A 27 -2.80 8.95 -0.99
C GLN A 27 -3.59 8.08 -2.00
N CYS A 28 -2.91 7.29 -2.85
CA CYS A 28 -3.57 6.36 -3.78
C CYS A 28 -4.17 5.12 -3.08
N LEU A 29 -3.79 4.86 -1.83
CA LEU A 29 -4.27 3.76 -0.97
C LEU A 29 -3.95 2.33 -1.46
N ALA A 30 -3.13 2.15 -2.50
CA ALA A 30 -2.74 0.83 -3.00
C ALA A 30 -2.08 -0.03 -1.90
N CYS A 31 -1.15 0.55 -1.12
CA CYS A 31 -0.46 -0.14 -0.04
C CYS A 31 -1.40 -0.66 1.07
N ILE A 32 -2.52 0.02 1.31
CA ILE A 32 -3.52 -0.36 2.32
C ILE A 32 -4.38 -1.50 1.81
N ASN A 33 -4.87 -1.40 0.57
CA ASN A 33 -5.79 -2.37 -0.01
C ASN A 33 -5.12 -3.72 -0.36
N PHE A 34 -3.84 -3.71 -0.72
CA PHE A 34 -3.09 -4.92 -1.09
C PHE A 34 -2.25 -5.51 0.06
N CYS A 35 -2.30 -4.94 1.27
CA CYS A 35 -1.56 -5.49 2.41
C CYS A 35 -2.33 -6.69 3.03
N PRO A 36 -1.78 -7.92 2.96
CA PRO A 36 -2.45 -9.10 3.51
C PRO A 36 -2.55 -9.05 5.04
N GLU A 37 -1.55 -8.48 5.70
CA GLU A 37 -1.49 -8.36 7.16
C GLU A 37 -2.31 -7.17 7.70
N LYS A 38 -2.85 -6.32 6.83
CA LYS A 38 -3.54 -5.08 7.20
C LYS A 38 -2.72 -4.18 8.15
N ALA A 39 -1.39 -4.21 8.04
CA ALA A 39 -0.45 -3.49 8.90
C ALA A 39 -0.49 -1.96 8.74
N ILE A 40 -1.03 -1.45 7.63
CA ILE A 40 -1.11 -0.02 7.32
C ILE A 40 -2.54 0.49 7.52
N GLN A 41 -2.69 1.62 8.20
CA GLN A 41 -3.97 2.31 8.40
C GLN A 41 -3.88 3.77 7.94
N PHE A 42 -5.00 4.31 7.45
CA PHE A 42 -5.17 5.72 7.15
C PHE A 42 -6.27 6.31 8.04
N GLY A 43 -5.85 6.92 9.14
CA GLY A 43 -6.75 7.38 10.20
C GLY A 43 -7.56 6.24 10.83
N THR A 44 -8.58 6.60 11.59
CA THR A 44 -9.41 5.64 12.34
C THR A 44 -10.42 4.90 11.46
N LYS A 45 -10.97 5.56 10.43
CA LYS A 45 -11.99 4.97 9.55
C LYS A 45 -11.53 3.68 8.87
N SER A 46 -10.25 3.61 8.50
CA SER A 46 -9.68 2.45 7.82
C SER A 46 -9.63 1.16 8.67
N LEU A 47 -9.88 1.26 9.98
CA LEU A 47 -10.06 0.13 10.88
C LEU A 47 -11.47 -0.48 10.78
N GLU A 48 -12.47 0.35 10.49
CA GLU A 48 -13.88 -0.04 10.42
C GLU A 48 -14.30 -0.45 9.00
N THR A 49 -13.63 0.11 8.00
CA THR A 49 -13.91 -0.15 6.58
C THR A 49 -13.03 -1.27 6.01
N GLY A 50 -13.61 -2.14 5.18
CA GLY A 50 -12.89 -3.23 4.51
C GLY A 50 -11.76 -2.78 3.56
N ARG A 51 -10.90 -3.73 3.18
CA ARG A 51 -9.94 -3.55 2.08
C ARG A 51 -10.63 -3.94 0.78
N TYR A 52 -10.48 -3.12 -0.25
CA TYR A 52 -11.05 -3.40 -1.56
C TYR A 52 -10.00 -3.19 -2.64
N HIS A 53 -9.86 -4.18 -3.50
CA HIS A 53 -9.32 -4.03 -4.83
C HIS A 53 -10.25 -4.79 -5.78
N HIS A 54 -10.25 -4.40 -7.06
CA HIS A 54 -11.02 -5.12 -8.07
C HIS A 54 -10.51 -6.57 -8.16
N PRO A 55 -11.40 -7.60 -8.21
CA PRO A 55 -10.99 -9.01 -8.18
C PRO A 55 -10.07 -9.43 -9.33
N GLU A 56 -10.22 -8.80 -10.50
CA GLU A 56 -9.39 -9.07 -11.68
C GLU A 56 -8.05 -8.33 -11.68
N ILE A 57 -7.82 -7.42 -10.72
CA ILE A 57 -6.59 -6.64 -10.61
C ILE A 57 -5.70 -7.28 -9.56
N THR A 58 -4.54 -7.75 -10.00
CA THR A 58 -3.53 -8.38 -9.16
C THR A 58 -2.52 -7.38 -8.63
N VAL A 59 -1.72 -7.80 -7.65
CA VAL A 59 -0.56 -7.02 -7.19
C VAL A 59 0.39 -6.69 -8.34
N GLN A 60 0.56 -7.60 -9.31
CA GLN A 60 1.45 -7.36 -10.44
C GLN A 60 0.94 -6.27 -11.38
N ASP A 61 -0.37 -6.19 -11.59
CA ASP A 61 -0.96 -5.12 -12.39
C ASP A 61 -0.70 -3.74 -11.79
N ILE A 62 -0.69 -3.66 -10.45
CA ILE A 62 -0.32 -2.42 -9.73
C ILE A 62 1.17 -2.14 -9.85
N LEU A 63 2.02 -3.16 -9.71
CA LEU A 63 3.47 -3.01 -9.82
C LEU A 63 3.89 -2.49 -11.19
N ASN A 64 3.22 -2.94 -12.25
CA ASN A 64 3.47 -2.50 -13.62
C ASN A 64 3.12 -1.02 -13.88
N GLN A 65 2.39 -0.35 -12.98
CA GLN A 65 2.09 1.09 -13.09
C GLN A 65 3.25 1.98 -12.61
N LYS A 66 4.22 1.40 -11.88
CA LYS A 66 5.38 2.10 -11.36
C LYS A 66 6.36 2.35 -12.51
N LYS A 67 6.51 3.63 -12.88
CA LYS A 67 7.45 4.09 -13.91
C LYS A 67 8.83 4.35 -13.33
#